data_AF-A0A524JVS8-F1
#
_entry.id   AF-A0A524JVS8-F1
#
_cell.length_a   1.000
_cell.length_b   1.000
_cell.length_c   1.000
_cell.angle_alpha   90.00
_cell.angle_beta   90.00
_cell.angle_gamma   90.00
#
_symmetry.space_group_name_H-M   'P 1'
#
loop_
_entity.id
_entity.type
_entity.pdbx_description
1 polymer ?
#
loop_
_entity_poly.entity_id
_entity_poly.type
_entity_poly.pdbx_seq_one_letter_code
_entity_poly.pdbx_strand_id
1 'polypeptide(L)'
;MLRILLLTILLTSVAYFVLNAQDYDADSKRISQINRGNQLVNEGRCNNCHTPLIETKDGLIPDSKRTLSGHPSDSEIPEIPAVEIDSEEWLKFLYSLDSTVWAGERGMSFSANLTPDPMTGIGKWNEETFIEIMRSGRHVNLKRNIKPPMPWKDYAKLGDEDLKSIFAYLATLPPIRNAVPKPVPLP
;
A
#
# COMPACT_ATOMS: atom_id res chain seq x y z
N MET A 1 -18.39 -14.16 -56.73
CA MET A 1 -18.90 -13.35 -55.59
C MET A 1 -19.06 -14.19 -54.31
N LEU A 2 -19.76 -15.34 -54.34
CA LEU A 2 -20.00 -16.16 -53.13
C LEU A 2 -18.72 -16.68 -52.42
N ARG A 3 -17.69 -17.11 -53.17
CA ARG A 3 -16.39 -17.52 -52.60
C ARG A 3 -15.63 -16.40 -51.91
N ILE A 4 -15.71 -15.17 -52.44
CA ILE A 4 -15.05 -14.00 -51.86
C ILE A 4 -15.76 -13.63 -50.55
N LEU A 5 -17.10 -13.68 -50.53
CA LEU A 5 -17.93 -13.41 -49.36
C LEU A 5 -17.68 -14.43 -48.21
N LEU A 6 -17.57 -15.71 -48.54
CA LEU A 6 -17.23 -16.77 -47.57
C LEU A 6 -15.82 -16.60 -46.99
N LEU A 7 -14.84 -16.21 -47.81
CA LEU A 7 -13.48 -15.95 -47.35
C LEU A 7 -13.41 -14.75 -46.41
N THR A 8 -14.12 -13.66 -46.72
CA THR A 8 -14.18 -12.47 -45.88
C THR A 8 -14.86 -12.75 -44.55
N ILE A 9 -15.95 -13.51 -44.53
CA ILE A 9 -16.65 -13.89 -43.28
C ILE A 9 -15.75 -14.76 -42.39
N LEU A 10 -15.04 -15.73 -42.99
CA LEU A 10 -14.11 -16.60 -42.26
C LEU A 10 -12.91 -15.81 -41.69
N LEU A 11 -12.36 -14.87 -42.46
CA LEU A 11 -11.27 -14.00 -41.99
C LEU A 11 -11.72 -13.10 -40.82
N THR A 12 -12.92 -12.53 -40.91
CA THR A 12 -13.47 -11.69 -39.83
C THR A 12 -13.78 -12.49 -38.56
N SER A 13 -14.28 -13.73 -38.68
CA SER A 13 -14.58 -14.56 -37.52
C SER A 13 -13.30 -15.04 -36.83
N VAL A 14 -12.29 -15.48 -37.60
CA VAL A 14 -10.98 -15.87 -37.05
C VAL A 14 -10.31 -14.68 -36.36
N ALA A 15 -10.33 -13.48 -36.95
CA ALA A 15 -9.80 -12.28 -36.31
C ALA A 15 -10.52 -11.95 -35.00
N TYR A 16 -11.86 -12.08 -34.96
CA TYR A 16 -12.64 -11.89 -33.74
C TYR A 16 -12.29 -12.91 -32.65
N PHE A 17 -12.15 -14.19 -32.99
CA PHE A 17 -11.74 -15.22 -32.04
C PHE A 17 -10.33 -14.99 -31.49
N VAL A 18 -9.37 -14.60 -32.33
CA VAL A 18 -7.99 -14.32 -31.90
C VAL A 18 -7.93 -13.12 -30.96
N LEU A 19 -8.66 -12.03 -31.26
CA LEU A 19 -8.74 -10.86 -30.39
C LEU A 19 -9.31 -11.23 -29.01
N ASN A 20 -10.44 -11.96 -28.97
CA ASN A 20 -11.03 -12.39 -27.69
C ASN A 20 -10.11 -13.32 -26.89
N ALA A 21 -9.36 -14.21 -27.55
CA ALA A 21 -8.42 -15.09 -26.87
C ALA A 21 -7.24 -14.31 -26.25
N GLN A 22 -6.76 -13.26 -26.93
CA GLN A 22 -5.69 -12.42 -26.44
C GLN A 22 -6.13 -11.53 -25.26
N ASP A 23 -7.34 -10.97 -25.34
CA ASP A 23 -7.93 -10.21 -24.24
C ASP A 23 -8.16 -11.10 -23.01
N TYR A 24 -8.65 -12.33 -23.20
CA TYR A 24 -8.83 -13.30 -22.12
C TYR A 24 -7.51 -13.66 -21.43
N ASP A 25 -6.45 -13.92 -22.20
CA ASP A 25 -5.13 -14.24 -21.64
C ASP A 25 -4.56 -13.04 -20.84
N ALA A 26 -4.66 -11.83 -21.38
CA ALA A 26 -4.22 -10.61 -20.71
C ALA A 26 -4.98 -10.35 -19.39
N ASP A 27 -6.30 -10.51 -19.40
CA ASP A 27 -7.14 -10.40 -18.21
C ASP A 27 -6.79 -11.46 -17.17
N SER A 28 -6.59 -12.71 -17.60
CA SER A 28 -6.22 -13.82 -16.71
C SER A 28 -4.88 -13.56 -16.01
N LYS A 29 -3.89 -13.04 -16.76
CA LYS A 29 -2.57 -12.69 -16.24
C LYS A 29 -2.66 -11.52 -15.26
N ARG A 30 -3.46 -10.50 -15.56
CA ARG A 30 -3.67 -9.36 -14.67
C ARG A 30 -4.37 -9.75 -13.37
N ILE A 31 -5.39 -10.62 -13.45
CA ILE A 31 -6.07 -11.16 -12.26
C ILE A 31 -5.08 -11.97 -11.41
N SER A 32 -4.26 -12.83 -12.03
CA SER A 32 -3.22 -13.59 -11.33
C SER A 32 -2.23 -12.67 -10.60
N GLN A 33 -1.77 -11.62 -11.26
CA GLN A 33 -0.88 -10.61 -10.67
C GLN A 33 -1.52 -9.89 -9.48
N ILE A 34 -2.77 -9.45 -9.60
CA ILE A 34 -3.51 -8.81 -8.50
C ILE A 34 -3.69 -9.77 -7.32
N ASN A 35 -4.03 -11.03 -7.59
CA ASN A 35 -4.19 -12.05 -6.55
C ASN A 35 -2.88 -12.33 -5.81
N ARG A 36 -1.76 -12.41 -6.54
CA ARG A 36 -0.42 -12.52 -5.95
C ARG A 36 -0.09 -11.31 -5.10
N GLY A 37 -0.43 -10.11 -5.56
CA GLY A 37 -0.27 -8.87 -4.81
C GLY A 37 -1.04 -8.86 -3.50
N ASN A 38 -2.32 -9.25 -3.55
CA ASN A 38 -3.16 -9.39 -2.36
C ASN A 38 -2.53 -10.35 -1.35
N GLN A 39 -2.06 -11.52 -1.80
CA GLN A 39 -1.37 -12.48 -0.94
C GLN A 39 -0.16 -11.84 -0.26
N LEU A 40 0.73 -11.22 -1.04
CA LEU A 40 1.96 -10.59 -0.53
C LEU A 40 1.68 -9.45 0.45
N VAL A 41 0.63 -8.65 0.21
CA VAL A 41 0.22 -7.56 1.12
C VAL A 41 -0.28 -8.11 2.46
N ASN A 42 -1.00 -9.23 2.45
CA ASN A 42 -1.48 -9.89 3.66
C ASN A 42 -0.36 -10.61 4.41
N GLU A 43 0.45 -11.42 3.73
CA GLU A 43 1.60 -12.15 4.30
C GLU A 43 2.69 -11.20 4.79
N GLY A 44 2.93 -10.13 4.02
CA GLY A 44 3.81 -9.03 4.39
C GLY A 44 3.24 -8.15 5.50
N ARG A 45 2.04 -8.43 6.02
CA ARG A 45 1.46 -7.76 7.20
C ARG A 45 1.31 -6.24 7.03
N CYS A 46 1.16 -5.74 5.80
CA CYS A 46 1.05 -4.30 5.53
C CYS A 46 -0.10 -3.65 6.31
N ASN A 47 -1.24 -4.34 6.41
CA ASN A 47 -2.42 -3.89 7.15
C ASN A 47 -2.13 -3.58 8.63
N ASN A 48 -1.17 -4.25 9.26
CA ASN A 48 -0.94 -4.07 10.68
C ASN A 48 -0.36 -2.70 11.03
N CYS A 49 0.32 -2.06 10.08
CA CYS A 49 0.87 -0.71 10.26
C CYS A 49 0.15 0.34 9.42
N HIS A 50 -0.48 -0.04 8.31
CA HIS A 50 -1.10 0.90 7.37
C HIS A 50 -2.63 0.95 7.46
N THR A 51 -3.27 0.19 8.35
CA THR A 51 -4.71 0.28 8.61
C THR A 51 -4.91 0.73 10.06
N PRO A 52 -5.61 1.84 10.31
CA PRO A 52 -5.87 2.30 11.68
C PRO A 52 -6.80 1.34 12.41
N LEU A 53 -6.70 1.32 13.74
CA LEU A 53 -7.62 0.58 14.57
C LEU A 53 -8.81 1.44 14.99
N ILE A 54 -9.95 0.78 15.20
CA ILE A 54 -11.14 1.36 15.81
C ILE A 54 -11.48 0.57 17.08
N GLU A 55 -11.94 1.28 18.10
CA GLU A 55 -12.41 0.67 19.33
C GLU A 55 -13.82 0.08 19.14
N THR A 56 -13.98 -1.16 19.56
CA THR A 56 -15.26 -1.87 19.57
C THR A 56 -15.46 -2.55 20.91
N LYS A 57 -16.64 -3.14 21.11
CA LYS A 57 -16.95 -3.94 22.32
C LYS A 57 -16.01 -5.13 22.50
N ASP A 58 -15.45 -5.64 21.40
CA ASP A 58 -14.54 -6.80 21.39
C ASP A 58 -13.06 -6.37 21.42
N GLY A 59 -12.78 -5.07 21.62
CA GLY A 59 -11.45 -4.48 21.63
C GLY A 59 -11.12 -3.70 20.35
N LEU A 60 -9.83 -3.42 20.17
CA LEU A 60 -9.31 -2.75 18.98
C LEU A 60 -9.30 -3.71 17.79
N ILE A 61 -9.94 -3.29 16.69
CA ILE A 61 -9.93 -4.04 15.43
C ILE A 61 -9.52 -3.11 14.27
N PRO A 62 -8.94 -3.65 13.18
CA PRO A 62 -8.67 -2.86 11.98
C PRO A 62 -9.93 -2.21 11.41
N ASP A 63 -9.85 -0.92 11.09
CA ASP A 63 -10.93 -0.19 10.41
C ASP A 63 -11.00 -0.59 8.94
N SER A 64 -11.97 -1.45 8.62
CA SER A 64 -12.20 -1.90 7.25
C SER A 64 -12.52 -0.76 6.27
N LYS A 65 -13.04 0.38 6.75
CA LYS A 65 -13.32 1.56 5.92
C LYS A 65 -12.06 2.37 5.60
N ARG A 66 -10.97 2.14 6.34
CA ARG A 66 -9.69 2.84 6.22
C ARG A 66 -8.53 1.91 5.90
N THR A 67 -8.82 0.73 5.36
CA THR A 67 -7.85 -0.28 4.93
C THR A 67 -6.71 0.34 4.13
N LEU A 68 -5.47 0.18 4.62
CA LEU A 68 -4.22 0.64 4.00
C LEU A 68 -4.11 2.16 3.77
N SER A 69 -4.94 2.96 4.44
CA SER A 69 -4.94 4.43 4.30
C SER A 69 -3.92 5.15 5.18
N GLY A 70 -3.15 4.43 6.01
CA GLY A 70 -2.16 4.99 6.92
C GLY A 70 -2.79 5.57 8.20
N HIS A 71 -2.00 6.36 8.95
CA HIS A 71 -2.48 7.01 10.16
C HIS A 71 -3.58 8.04 9.83
N PRO A 72 -4.72 8.08 10.55
CA PRO A 72 -5.80 9.00 10.25
C PRO A 72 -5.37 10.46 10.40
N SER A 73 -5.66 11.27 9.40
CA SER A 73 -5.36 12.72 9.42
C SER A 73 -6.22 13.52 10.41
N ASP A 74 -7.32 12.92 10.86
CA ASP A 74 -8.29 13.45 11.82
C ASP A 74 -8.10 12.89 13.24
N SER A 75 -7.09 12.05 13.47
CA SER A 75 -6.74 11.58 14.82
C SER A 75 -6.02 12.66 15.63
N GLU A 76 -6.29 12.68 16.93
CA GLU A 76 -5.47 13.46 17.87
C GLU A 76 -4.05 12.88 17.91
N ILE A 77 -3.06 13.76 17.79
CA ILE A 77 -1.65 13.37 17.90
C ILE A 77 -1.26 13.49 19.37
N PRO A 78 -0.88 12.38 20.02
CA PRO A 78 -0.50 12.43 21.43
C PRO A 78 0.81 13.19 21.61
N GLU A 79 0.97 13.85 22.75
CA GLU A 79 2.22 14.52 23.11
C GLU A 79 3.27 13.48 23.53
N ILE A 80 4.50 13.66 23.06
CA ILE A 80 5.61 12.81 23.48
C ILE A 80 5.99 13.22 24.91
N PRO A 81 5.96 12.29 25.89
CA PRO A 81 6.30 12.63 27.27
C PRO A 81 7.78 13.03 27.37
N ALA A 82 8.07 14.09 28.12
CA ALA A 82 9.43 14.56 28.38
C ALA A 82 10.11 13.72 29.47
N VAL A 83 10.19 12.42 29.24
CA VAL A 83 10.73 11.41 30.17
C VAL A 83 11.87 10.63 29.52
N GLU A 84 12.62 9.89 30.33
CA GLU A 84 13.66 8.99 29.83
C GLU A 84 13.04 7.92 28.93
N ILE A 85 13.64 7.72 27.75
CA ILE A 85 13.27 6.64 26.83
C ILE A 85 13.46 5.30 27.54
N ASP A 86 12.53 4.36 27.32
CA ASP A 86 12.48 3.04 27.96
C ASP A 86 12.14 3.04 29.46
N SER A 87 11.84 4.20 30.06
CA SER A 87 11.21 4.27 31.38
C SER A 87 9.81 3.62 31.38
N GLU A 88 9.28 3.29 32.56
CA GLU A 88 7.92 2.74 32.68
C GLU A 88 6.87 3.68 32.07
N GLU A 89 7.03 5.00 32.22
CA GLU A 89 6.15 5.99 31.63
C GLU A 89 6.26 6.03 30.10
N TRP A 90 7.48 5.92 29.57
CA TRP A 90 7.70 5.79 28.13
C TRP A 90 7.03 4.54 27.55
N LEU A 91 7.17 3.39 28.22
CA LEU A 91 6.55 2.14 27.79
C LEU A 91 5.01 2.25 27.82
N LYS A 92 4.43 2.84 28.88
CA LYS A 92 2.98 3.13 28.94
C LYS A 92 2.51 4.00 27.79
N PHE A 93 3.28 5.04 27.46
CA PHE A 93 3.02 5.87 26.30
C PHE A 93 3.03 5.05 25.00
N LEU A 94 4.05 4.21 24.76
CA LEU A 94 4.09 3.35 23.58
C LEU A 94 2.88 2.41 23.48
N TYR A 95 2.40 1.86 24.59
CA TYR A 95 1.21 0.99 24.62
C TYR A 95 -0.11 1.73 24.36
N SER A 96 -0.14 3.06 24.48
CA SER A 96 -1.33 3.87 24.15
C SER A 96 -1.44 4.22 22.67
N LEU A 97 -0.39 3.99 21.89
CA LEU A 97 -0.36 4.36 20.48
C LEU A 97 -1.14 3.36 19.62
N ASP A 98 -1.87 3.89 18.63
CA ASP A 98 -2.42 3.07 17.54
C ASP A 98 -1.30 2.45 16.69
N SER A 99 -1.57 1.32 16.04
CA SER A 99 -0.57 0.58 15.27
C SER A 99 -0.05 1.30 14.02
N THR A 100 -0.66 2.44 13.65
CA THR A 100 -0.19 3.33 12.58
C THR A 100 0.82 4.38 13.04
N VAL A 101 1.13 4.44 14.35
CA VAL A 101 2.06 5.39 14.95
C VAL A 101 3.29 4.66 15.48
N TRP A 102 4.46 5.26 15.30
CA TRP A 102 5.70 4.78 15.89
C TRP A 102 6.44 5.90 16.60
N ALA A 103 6.82 5.70 17.85
CA ALA A 103 7.65 6.61 18.62
C ALA A 103 8.96 5.93 19.08
N GLY A 104 10.05 6.70 19.11
CA GLY A 104 11.36 6.24 19.55
C GLY A 104 12.34 7.41 19.69
N GLU A 105 13.65 7.11 19.75
CA GLU A 105 14.74 8.09 19.89
C GLU A 105 14.78 9.21 18.84
N ARG A 106 14.04 9.06 17.74
CA ARG A 106 13.97 10.05 16.64
C ARG A 106 12.64 10.78 16.59
N GLY A 107 11.85 10.69 17.66
CA GLY A 107 10.50 11.24 17.77
C GLY A 107 9.45 10.28 17.24
N MET A 108 8.30 10.84 16.87
CA MET A 108 7.12 10.13 16.41
C MET A 108 6.96 10.21 14.89
N SER A 109 6.54 9.11 14.29
CA SER A 109 6.27 9.00 12.85
C SER A 109 5.01 8.21 12.58
N PHE A 110 4.44 8.41 11.40
CA PHE A 110 3.12 7.94 11.02
C PHE A 110 3.20 7.12 9.73
N SER A 111 2.44 6.04 9.66
CA SER A 111 2.38 5.20 8.46
C SER A 111 1.69 5.94 7.31
N ALA A 112 2.22 5.77 6.10
CA ALA A 112 1.74 6.46 4.91
C ALA A 112 0.43 5.86 4.35
N ASN A 113 -0.32 6.66 3.61
CA ASN A 113 -1.46 6.19 2.83
C ASN A 113 -0.99 5.41 1.58
N LEU A 114 -1.35 4.13 1.49
CA LEU A 114 -1.00 3.24 0.38
C LEU A 114 -2.12 3.09 -0.65
N THR A 115 -3.26 3.74 -0.46
CA THR A 115 -4.38 3.70 -1.42
C THR A 115 -4.03 4.47 -2.70
N PRO A 116 -4.74 4.23 -3.82
CA PRO A 116 -4.48 4.94 -5.07
C PRO A 116 -5.04 6.37 -5.10
N ASP A 117 -5.27 7.00 -3.94
CA ASP A 117 -5.64 8.41 -3.90
C ASP A 117 -4.50 9.29 -4.50
N PRO A 118 -4.80 10.15 -5.49
CA PRO A 118 -3.76 10.90 -6.21
C PRO A 118 -3.21 12.10 -5.44
N MET A 119 -3.83 12.50 -4.32
CA MET A 119 -3.41 13.67 -3.55
C MET A 119 -2.58 13.29 -2.33
N THR A 120 -2.95 12.20 -1.68
CA THR A 120 -2.48 11.82 -0.35
C THR A 120 -1.95 10.40 -0.28
N GLY A 121 -2.28 9.55 -1.26
CA GLY A 121 -1.78 8.19 -1.39
C GLY A 121 -0.75 8.01 -2.52
N ILE A 122 -0.69 6.80 -3.07
CA ILE A 122 0.29 6.42 -4.11
C ILE A 122 -0.26 6.57 -5.54
N GLY A 123 -1.45 7.15 -5.73
CA GLY A 123 -2.15 7.19 -7.02
C GLY A 123 -1.44 7.93 -8.16
N LYS A 124 -0.36 8.68 -7.86
CA LYS A 124 0.49 9.33 -8.86
C LYS A 124 1.78 8.57 -9.18
N TRP A 125 2.05 7.47 -8.48
CA TRP A 125 3.23 6.67 -8.73
C TRP A 125 2.97 5.75 -9.92
N ASN A 126 3.99 5.52 -10.73
CA ASN A 126 4.01 4.38 -11.64
C ASN A 126 4.72 3.20 -10.97
N GLU A 127 4.66 2.05 -11.62
CA GLU A 127 5.25 0.80 -11.14
C GLU A 127 6.76 0.95 -10.89
N GLU A 128 7.47 1.61 -11.80
CA GLU A 128 8.93 1.82 -11.71
C GLU A 128 9.28 2.65 -10.47
N THR A 129 8.51 3.70 -10.19
CA THR A 129 8.70 4.54 -9.01
C THR A 129 8.47 3.74 -7.73
N PHE A 130 7.41 2.92 -7.69
CA PHE A 130 7.14 2.07 -6.54
C PHE A 130 8.30 1.11 -6.28
N ILE A 131 8.79 0.43 -7.31
CA ILE A 131 9.92 -0.49 -7.21
C ILE A 131 11.18 0.24 -6.75
N GLU A 132 11.51 1.40 -7.31
CA GLU A 132 12.69 2.19 -6.90
C GLU A 132 12.62 2.55 -5.41
N ILE A 133 11.45 3.01 -4.94
CA ILE A 133 11.24 3.35 -3.52
C ILE A 133 11.47 2.11 -2.65
N MET A 134 10.88 0.96 -3.01
CA MET A 134 10.99 -0.26 -2.21
C MET A 134 12.42 -0.81 -2.19
N ARG A 135 13.15 -0.73 -3.31
CA ARG A 135 14.55 -1.18 -3.43
C ARG A 135 15.51 -0.27 -2.67
N SER A 136 15.32 1.04 -2.77
CA SER A 136 16.25 2.04 -2.21
C SER A 136 15.93 2.42 -0.77
N GLY A 137 14.69 2.18 -0.32
CA GLY A 137 14.19 2.72 0.94
C GLY A 137 14.08 4.24 0.94
N ARG A 138 14.03 4.88 -0.24
CA ARG A 138 14.02 6.34 -0.39
C ARG A 138 12.74 6.78 -1.06
N HIS A 139 11.94 7.56 -0.35
CA HIS A 139 10.75 8.17 -0.92
C HIS A 139 11.15 9.24 -1.95
N VAL A 140 10.84 9.02 -3.23
CA VAL A 140 11.32 9.90 -4.31
C VAL A 140 10.76 11.32 -4.20
N ASN A 141 9.45 11.48 -3.97
CA ASN A 141 8.82 12.81 -3.93
C ASN A 141 9.19 13.62 -2.68
N LEU A 142 9.24 12.97 -1.52
CA LEU A 142 9.56 13.61 -0.25
C LEU A 142 11.08 13.73 0.00
N LYS A 143 11.91 13.20 -0.92
CA LYS A 143 13.38 13.21 -0.84
C LYS A 143 13.92 12.79 0.54
N ARG A 144 13.27 11.80 1.16
CA ARG A 144 13.61 11.30 2.50
C ARG A 144 13.63 9.78 2.51
N ASN A 145 14.36 9.21 3.46
CA ASN A 145 14.31 7.77 3.69
C ASN A 145 12.95 7.35 4.25
N ILE A 146 12.52 6.14 3.89
CA ILE A 146 11.52 5.38 4.61
C ILE A 146 12.03 5.23 6.04
N LYS A 147 11.19 5.64 7.00
CA LYS A 147 11.53 5.63 8.41
C LYS A 147 11.21 4.25 9.00
N PRO A 148 11.92 3.82 10.05
CA PRO A 148 11.44 2.77 10.94
C PRO A 148 10.00 3.09 11.39
N PRO A 149 9.14 2.08 11.58
CA PRO A 149 9.44 0.64 11.65
C PRO A 149 9.23 -0.11 10.32
N MET A 150 8.97 0.58 9.22
CA MET A 150 8.66 -0.08 7.94
C MET A 150 9.84 -0.97 7.48
N PRO A 151 9.63 -2.29 7.29
CA PRO A 151 10.71 -3.24 6.99
C PRO A 151 11.06 -3.24 5.49
N TRP A 152 11.30 -2.06 4.91
CA TRP A 152 11.56 -1.89 3.48
C TRP A 152 12.72 -2.76 2.97
N LYS A 153 13.73 -3.04 3.80
CA LYS A 153 14.88 -3.88 3.44
C LYS A 153 14.50 -5.34 3.15
N ASP A 154 13.41 -5.83 3.74
CA ASP A 154 12.95 -7.20 3.47
C ASP A 154 12.13 -7.23 2.19
N TYR A 155 11.27 -6.24 1.97
CA TYR A 155 10.60 -6.06 0.67
C TYR A 155 11.60 -5.80 -0.47
N ALA A 156 12.71 -5.10 -0.20
CA ALA A 156 13.80 -4.87 -1.15
C ALA A 156 14.50 -6.16 -1.60
N LYS A 157 14.20 -7.32 -1.01
CA LYS A 157 14.72 -8.64 -1.42
C LYS A 157 13.73 -9.43 -2.29
N LEU A 158 12.46 -9.01 -2.36
CA LEU A 158 11.45 -9.68 -3.20
C LEU A 158 11.85 -9.62 -4.68
N GLY A 159 11.35 -10.54 -5.51
CA GLY A 159 11.50 -10.43 -6.96
C GLY A 159 10.76 -9.21 -7.52
N ASP A 160 11.18 -8.69 -8.67
CA ASP A 160 10.48 -7.57 -9.30
C ASP A 160 9.00 -7.90 -9.55
N GLU A 161 8.70 -9.10 -10.04
CA GLU A 161 7.31 -9.53 -10.28
C GLU A 161 6.44 -9.53 -9.00
N ASP A 162 7.02 -9.80 -7.83
CA ASP A 162 6.30 -9.72 -6.56
C ASP A 162 6.06 -8.25 -6.17
N LEU A 163 7.03 -7.36 -6.36
CA LEU A 163 6.84 -5.92 -6.12
C LEU A 163 5.80 -5.31 -7.08
N LYS A 164 5.82 -5.70 -8.35
CA LYS A 164 4.80 -5.33 -9.34
C LYS A 164 3.43 -5.84 -8.93
N SER A 165 3.36 -7.08 -8.46
CA SER A 165 2.11 -7.67 -7.98
C SER A 165 1.54 -6.90 -6.79
N ILE A 166 2.38 -6.54 -5.81
CA ILE A 166 1.98 -5.69 -4.68
C ILE A 166 1.41 -4.36 -5.19
N PHE A 167 2.13 -3.66 -6.08
CA PHE A 167 1.66 -2.39 -6.63
C PHE A 167 0.34 -2.52 -7.40
N ALA A 168 0.22 -3.56 -8.24
CA ALA A 168 -0.99 -3.86 -8.99
C ALA A 168 -2.19 -4.09 -8.08
N TYR A 169 -2.02 -4.81 -6.96
CA TYR A 169 -3.07 -4.97 -5.96
C TYR A 169 -3.42 -3.66 -5.26
N LEU A 170 -2.43 -2.89 -4.80
CA LEU A 170 -2.68 -1.59 -4.13
C LEU A 170 -3.47 -0.64 -5.04
N ALA A 171 -3.22 -0.68 -6.36
CA ALA A 171 -3.96 0.11 -7.34
C ALA A 171 -5.45 -0.29 -7.48
N THR A 172 -5.87 -1.45 -6.96
CA THR A 172 -7.28 -1.88 -6.96
C THR A 172 -8.07 -1.40 -5.74
N LEU A 173 -7.39 -0.89 -4.71
CA LEU A 173 -8.04 -0.45 -3.48
C LEU A 173 -8.94 0.77 -3.73
N PRO A 174 -10.03 0.94 -2.97
CA PRO A 174 -10.76 2.20 -2.95
C PRO A 174 -9.80 3.36 -2.60
N PRO A 175 -9.77 4.46 -3.38
CA PRO A 175 -8.96 5.61 -3.04
C PRO A 175 -9.52 6.30 -1.79
N ILE A 176 -8.66 6.53 -0.80
CA ILE A 176 -9.04 7.23 0.44
C ILE A 176 -8.16 8.46 0.57
N ARG A 177 -8.80 9.63 0.62
CA ARG A 177 -8.10 10.89 0.86
C ARG A 177 -7.74 11.00 2.34
N ASN A 178 -6.48 10.82 2.67
CA ASN A 178 -5.97 10.85 4.04
C ASN A 178 -4.56 11.46 4.09
N ALA A 179 -4.47 12.74 4.45
CA ALA A 179 -3.21 13.48 4.51
C ALA A 179 -2.50 13.22 5.85
N VAL A 180 -1.77 12.11 5.92
CA VAL A 180 -1.05 11.66 7.13
C VAL A 180 -0.20 12.81 7.73
N PRO A 181 -0.21 12.98 9.07
CA PRO A 181 0.57 14.01 9.74
C PRO A 181 2.09 13.93 9.49
N LYS A 182 2.76 15.07 9.68
CA LYS A 182 4.23 15.12 9.63
C LYS A 182 4.83 14.51 10.91
N PRO A 183 6.02 13.90 10.84
CA PRO A 183 6.73 13.43 12.02
C PRO A 183 6.91 14.52 13.08
N VAL A 184 6.82 14.13 14.35
CA VAL A 184 6.98 15.01 15.52
C VAL A 184 8.35 14.74 16.15
N PRO A 185 9.23 15.74 16.33
CA PRO A 185 10.52 15.55 17.02
C PRO A 185 10.31 15.28 18.52
N LEU A 186 11.34 14.76 19.20
CA LEU A 186 11.34 14.72 20.66
C LEU A 186 11.28 16.14 21.25
N PRO A 187 10.66 16.31 22.44
CA PRO A 187 10.62 17.59 23.16
C PRO A 187 12.01 18.07 23.60
#